data_AF-A0A1D2QUS9-F1
#
_entry.id   AF-A0A1D2QUS9-F1
#
_cell.length_a   1.000
_cell.length_b   1.000
_cell.length_c   1.000
_cell.angle_alpha   90.00
_cell.angle_beta   90.00
_cell.angle_gamma   90.00
#
_symmetry.space_group_name_H-M   'P 1'
#
loop_
_entity.id
_entity.type
_entity.pdbx_description
1 polymer ?
#
loop_
_entity_poly.entity_id
_entity_poly.type
_entity_poly.pdbx_seq_one_letter_code
_entity_poly.pdbx_strand_id
1 'polypeptide(L)'
;MSYDLYAELLVRDKEKIETKIREFRGGKAQREEWMEENLPRFFREKLTPKNWYTLIKEVSLFEKYYEEYNDDRKEDIKAGYKKFIRDTDIFSVSNGGNLGEWTIFKEIKEPKTNVETLPDQSTLIKVTFTLKKPYISQDNEEFYIIDNPLSKEKVFKVPYVRASSWKGNLRWIMKDVIKVEGDIIRRIFGNERNESEDKNLRRGRLQFYPTFFNKIGLDVINPHDRKTKTGKNPILYEIVPEEASGTFSLLYVPFDLIGNEDELKKQVDEDLKLIAEAVKKLLTIYGFSAKKTAGFGVTNEIKENEINVWPEDKKSMFSIIYSKHNKNVKNSA
;
A
#
# COMPACT_ATOMS: atom_id res chain seq x y z
N MET A 1 21.65 -2.75 -6.06
CA MET A 1 20.71 -1.95 -6.87
C MET A 1 19.89 -2.91 -7.71
N SER A 2 18.61 -3.15 -7.37
CA SER A 2 17.74 -4.06 -8.15
C SER A 2 17.04 -3.38 -9.33
N TYR A 3 17.41 -2.12 -9.63
CA TYR A 3 16.93 -1.42 -10.82
C TYR A 3 17.44 -2.08 -12.09
N ASP A 4 18.71 -2.51 -12.08
CA ASP A 4 19.31 -3.21 -13.22
C ASP A 4 18.72 -4.60 -13.42
N LEU A 5 18.26 -5.30 -12.37
CA LEU A 5 17.77 -6.67 -12.55
C LEU A 5 16.57 -6.74 -13.52
N TYR A 6 15.63 -5.80 -13.45
CA TYR A 6 14.46 -5.80 -14.35
C TYR A 6 14.81 -5.27 -15.74
N ALA A 7 15.73 -4.31 -15.85
CA ALA A 7 16.23 -3.82 -17.13
C ALA A 7 17.09 -4.88 -17.85
N GLU A 8 17.93 -5.61 -17.14
CA GLU A 8 18.73 -6.74 -17.64
C GLU A 8 17.85 -7.90 -18.10
N LEU A 9 16.80 -8.23 -17.34
CA LEU A 9 15.81 -9.23 -17.74
C LEU A 9 15.04 -8.80 -18.99
N LEU A 10 14.62 -7.54 -19.06
CA LEU A 10 14.00 -6.95 -20.25
C LEU A 10 14.94 -7.08 -21.46
N VAL A 11 16.19 -6.61 -21.35
CA VAL A 11 17.16 -6.62 -22.46
C VAL A 11 17.40 -8.05 -22.97
N ARG A 12 17.57 -9.02 -22.05
CA ARG A 12 17.84 -10.42 -22.42
C ARG A 12 16.65 -11.10 -23.10
N ASP A 13 15.46 -10.98 -22.53
CA ASP A 13 14.29 -11.71 -23.02
C ASP A 13 13.61 -11.01 -24.21
N LYS A 14 13.87 -9.70 -24.39
CA LYS A 14 13.45 -8.91 -25.55
C LYS A 14 13.96 -9.48 -26.86
N GLU A 15 15.26 -9.71 -26.98
CA GLU A 15 15.85 -10.17 -28.24
C GLU A 15 15.23 -11.50 -28.72
N LYS A 16 14.97 -12.42 -27.80
CA LYS A 16 14.31 -13.70 -28.09
C LYS A 16 12.88 -13.51 -28.60
N ILE A 17 12.10 -12.69 -27.89
CA ILE A 17 10.71 -12.41 -28.27
C ILE A 17 10.66 -11.69 -29.62
N GLU A 18 11.50 -10.68 -29.82
CA GLU A 18 11.58 -9.95 -31.09
C GLU A 18 11.99 -10.86 -32.25
N THR A 19 12.93 -11.79 -32.03
CA THR A 19 13.32 -12.78 -33.05
C THR A 19 12.12 -13.64 -33.45
N LYS A 20 11.35 -14.13 -32.48
CA LYS A 20 10.16 -14.94 -32.73
C LYS A 20 9.05 -14.18 -33.46
N ILE A 21 8.87 -12.91 -33.14
CA ILE A 21 7.96 -12.02 -33.87
C ILE A 21 8.41 -11.83 -35.33
N ARG A 22 9.72 -11.67 -35.59
CA ARG A 22 10.26 -11.52 -36.96
C ARG A 22 10.13 -12.80 -37.80
N GLU A 23 10.17 -13.98 -37.17
CA GLU A 23 10.00 -15.27 -37.83
C GLU A 23 8.53 -15.54 -38.23
N PHE A 24 7.57 -14.87 -37.58
CA PHE A 24 6.14 -15.06 -37.83
C PHE A 24 5.74 -14.53 -39.21
N ARG A 25 4.99 -15.35 -39.97
CA ARG A 25 4.45 -14.98 -41.28
C ARG A 25 2.93 -14.95 -41.20
N GLY A 26 2.36 -13.74 -41.12
CA GLY A 26 0.91 -13.53 -41.04
C GLY A 26 0.56 -12.06 -40.80
N GLY A 27 -0.74 -11.75 -40.85
CA GLY A 27 -1.27 -10.43 -40.53
C GLY A 27 -1.27 -10.14 -39.02
N LYS A 28 -1.53 -8.88 -38.65
CA LYS A 28 -1.49 -8.41 -37.25
C LYS A 28 -2.36 -9.24 -36.30
N ALA A 29 -3.64 -9.46 -36.64
CA ALA A 29 -4.56 -10.23 -35.80
C ALA A 29 -4.10 -11.69 -35.62
N GLN A 30 -3.52 -12.29 -36.66
CA GLN A 30 -2.98 -13.65 -36.59
C GLN A 30 -1.73 -13.72 -35.73
N ARG A 31 -0.93 -12.64 -35.70
CA ARG A 31 0.24 -12.52 -34.84
C ARG A 31 -0.15 -12.40 -33.37
N GLU A 32 -1.19 -11.62 -33.06
CA GLU A 32 -1.73 -11.49 -31.71
C GLU A 32 -2.24 -12.84 -31.18
N GLU A 33 -3.03 -13.57 -31.99
CA GLU A 33 -3.52 -14.92 -31.66
C GLU A 33 -2.35 -15.91 -31.49
N TRP A 34 -1.37 -15.89 -32.38
CA TRP A 34 -0.18 -16.72 -32.28
C TRP A 34 0.64 -16.41 -31.01
N MET A 35 0.78 -15.13 -30.65
CA MET A 35 1.42 -14.69 -29.41
C MET A 35 0.61 -15.13 -28.20
N GLU A 36 -0.72 -15.10 -28.27
CA GLU A 36 -1.61 -15.66 -27.26
C GLU A 36 -1.19 -17.10 -26.89
N GLU A 37 -0.99 -17.94 -27.91
CA GLU A 37 -0.69 -19.36 -27.76
C GLU A 37 0.77 -19.67 -27.39
N ASN A 38 1.73 -18.88 -27.88
CA ASN A 38 3.15 -19.25 -27.86
C ASN A 38 3.98 -18.44 -26.86
N LEU A 39 3.61 -17.19 -26.58
CA LEU A 39 4.33 -16.34 -25.63
C LEU A 39 4.49 -16.97 -24.23
N PRO A 40 3.47 -17.63 -23.65
CA PRO A 40 3.62 -18.41 -22.42
C PRO A 40 4.81 -19.38 -22.41
N ARG A 41 5.13 -20.01 -23.55
CA ARG A 41 6.18 -21.03 -23.67
C ARG A 41 7.57 -20.40 -23.67
N PHE A 42 7.73 -19.21 -24.26
CA PHE A 42 8.99 -18.47 -24.25
C PHE A 42 9.39 -18.01 -22.85
N PHE A 43 8.39 -17.77 -21.99
CA PHE A 43 8.60 -17.46 -20.59
C PHE A 43 8.86 -18.71 -19.73
N ARG A 44 8.29 -19.88 -20.07
CA ARG A 44 8.35 -21.12 -19.24
C ARG A 44 9.73 -21.76 -19.09
N GLU A 45 10.67 -21.59 -20.03
CA GLU A 45 11.96 -22.31 -19.95
C GLU A 45 12.87 -21.89 -18.77
N LYS A 46 12.65 -20.72 -18.15
CA LYS A 46 13.48 -20.25 -17.01
C LYS A 46 12.73 -19.54 -15.87
N LEU A 47 11.40 -19.51 -15.90
CA LEU A 47 10.59 -19.06 -14.77
C LEU A 47 10.39 -20.20 -13.75
N THR A 48 11.49 -20.75 -13.23
CA THR A 48 11.48 -21.50 -11.96
C THR A 48 10.93 -20.57 -10.87
N PRO A 49 10.19 -21.08 -9.86
CA PRO A 49 9.01 -20.46 -9.26
C PRO A 49 9.26 -19.02 -8.78
N LYS A 50 9.16 -18.05 -9.70
CA LYS A 50 9.03 -16.65 -9.35
C LYS A 50 7.58 -16.47 -8.89
N ASN A 51 7.38 -15.73 -7.80
CA ASN A 51 6.03 -15.37 -7.39
C ASN A 51 5.30 -14.68 -8.57
N TRP A 52 3.99 -14.87 -8.69
CA TRP A 52 3.15 -14.29 -9.76
C TRP A 52 3.42 -12.79 -9.96
N TYR A 53 3.73 -12.10 -8.87
CA TYR A 53 3.95 -10.67 -8.85
C TYR A 53 5.21 -10.23 -9.62
N THR A 54 6.32 -10.95 -9.46
CA THR A 54 7.56 -10.66 -10.19
C THR A 54 7.37 -10.89 -11.69
N LEU A 55 6.61 -11.92 -12.05
CA LEU A 55 6.26 -12.19 -13.43
C LEU A 55 5.41 -11.07 -14.04
N ILE A 56 4.38 -10.58 -13.33
CA ILE A 56 3.58 -9.44 -13.78
C ILE A 56 4.47 -8.21 -14.03
N LYS A 57 5.40 -7.92 -13.12
CA LYS A 57 6.32 -6.78 -13.28
C LYS A 57 7.17 -6.89 -14.55
N GLU A 58 7.73 -8.07 -14.81
CA GLU A 58 8.53 -8.32 -16.01
C GLU A 58 7.71 -8.03 -17.26
N VAL A 59 6.48 -8.52 -17.33
CA VAL A 59 5.62 -8.31 -18.50
C VAL A 59 5.13 -6.87 -18.63
N SER A 60 4.76 -6.21 -17.55
CA SER A 60 4.41 -4.78 -17.59
C SER A 60 5.56 -3.92 -18.11
N LEU A 61 6.81 -4.32 -17.89
CA LEU A 61 7.97 -3.61 -18.42
C LEU A 61 8.11 -3.80 -19.94
N PHE A 62 7.84 -5.01 -20.45
CA PHE A 62 7.80 -5.28 -21.89
C PHE A 62 6.71 -4.48 -22.60
N GLU A 63 5.50 -4.47 -22.05
CA GLU A 63 4.40 -3.66 -22.59
C GLU A 63 4.78 -2.18 -22.64
N LYS A 64 5.23 -1.60 -21.51
CA LYS A 64 5.60 -0.18 -21.41
C LYS A 64 6.74 0.19 -22.35
N TYR A 65 7.71 -0.71 -22.56
CA TYR A 65 8.76 -0.51 -23.53
C TYR A 65 8.15 -0.28 -24.93
N TYR A 66 7.29 -1.19 -25.41
CA TYR A 66 6.69 -1.04 -26.74
C TYR A 66 5.70 0.13 -26.82
N GLU A 67 4.99 0.43 -25.73
CA GLU A 67 4.11 1.58 -25.64
C GLU A 67 4.85 2.92 -25.84
N GLU A 68 6.02 3.08 -25.20
CA GLU A 68 6.85 4.29 -25.33
C GLU A 68 7.27 4.54 -26.79
N TYR A 69 7.53 3.48 -27.56
CA TYR A 69 7.86 3.57 -28.99
C TYR A 69 6.62 3.60 -29.90
N ASN A 70 5.41 3.68 -29.33
CA ASN A 70 4.14 3.58 -30.05
C ASN A 70 4.06 2.34 -30.97
N ASP A 71 4.61 1.23 -30.48
CA ASP A 71 4.76 -0.01 -31.21
C ASP A 71 3.57 -0.94 -30.97
N ASP A 72 3.06 -1.55 -32.04
CA ASP A 72 1.86 -2.37 -31.99
C ASP A 72 2.05 -3.72 -31.28
N ARG A 73 3.31 -4.15 -31.09
CA ARG A 73 3.68 -5.35 -30.32
C ARG A 73 3.24 -5.28 -28.86
N LYS A 74 2.90 -4.11 -28.32
CA LYS A 74 2.35 -3.98 -26.96
C LYS A 74 1.08 -4.83 -26.76
N GLU A 75 0.20 -4.87 -27.77
CA GLU A 75 -1.03 -5.66 -27.70
C GLU A 75 -0.74 -7.16 -27.77
N ASP A 76 0.24 -7.56 -28.59
CA ASP A 76 0.69 -8.94 -28.71
C ASP A 76 1.21 -9.49 -27.36
N ILE A 77 2.06 -8.70 -26.67
CA ILE A 77 2.58 -9.04 -25.34
C ILE A 77 1.44 -9.13 -24.31
N LYS A 78 0.51 -8.18 -24.36
CA LYS A 78 -0.64 -8.13 -23.47
C LYS A 78 -1.59 -9.32 -23.66
N ALA A 79 -1.87 -9.71 -24.90
CA ALA A 79 -2.72 -10.86 -25.23
C ALA A 79 -2.10 -12.19 -24.74
N GLY A 80 -0.84 -12.45 -25.08
CA GLY A 80 -0.05 -13.59 -24.60
C GLY A 80 -0.09 -13.74 -23.08
N TYR A 81 0.00 -12.63 -22.37
CA TYR A 81 0.01 -12.66 -20.92
C TYR A 81 -1.37 -12.81 -20.29
N LYS A 82 -2.41 -12.21 -20.87
CA LYS A 82 -3.79 -12.44 -20.42
C LYS A 82 -4.16 -13.92 -20.50
N LYS A 83 -3.80 -14.63 -21.58
CA LYS A 83 -3.99 -16.08 -21.68
C LYS A 83 -3.14 -16.85 -20.68
N PHE A 84 -1.87 -16.47 -20.50
CA PHE A 84 -1.02 -17.08 -19.47
C PHE A 84 -1.66 -17.01 -18.09
N ILE A 85 -2.17 -15.84 -17.69
CA ILE A 85 -2.88 -15.64 -16.42
C ILE A 85 -4.13 -16.50 -16.34
N ARG A 86 -4.93 -16.55 -17.41
CA ARG A 86 -6.17 -17.33 -17.47
C ARG A 86 -5.94 -18.83 -17.37
N ASP A 87 -4.89 -19.33 -18.02
CA ASP A 87 -4.58 -20.76 -18.13
C ASP A 87 -3.73 -21.26 -16.95
N THR A 88 -3.10 -20.34 -16.20
CA THR A 88 -2.43 -20.66 -14.95
C THR A 88 -3.48 -20.73 -13.86
N ASP A 89 -3.49 -21.82 -13.08
CA ASP A 89 -4.23 -21.85 -11.82
C ASP A 89 -3.50 -20.94 -10.81
N ILE A 90 -3.71 -19.62 -10.95
CA ILE A 90 -3.11 -18.58 -10.12
C ILE A 90 -3.43 -18.80 -8.64
N PHE A 91 -4.56 -19.46 -8.34
CA PHE A 91 -4.95 -19.81 -6.99
C PHE A 91 -4.11 -20.98 -6.43
N SER A 92 -3.66 -21.93 -7.26
CA SER A 92 -2.65 -22.91 -6.85
C SER A 92 -1.25 -22.31 -6.69
N VAL A 93 -0.97 -21.19 -7.37
CA VAL A 93 0.26 -20.39 -7.23
C VAL A 93 0.17 -19.40 -6.04
N SER A 94 -0.88 -19.51 -5.21
CA SER A 94 -1.08 -18.68 -4.01
C SER A 94 -0.09 -19.02 -2.89
N ASN A 95 1.12 -18.53 -3.05
CA ASN A 95 1.83 -17.92 -1.93
C ASN A 95 2.09 -16.49 -2.37
N GLY A 96 1.37 -15.54 -1.77
CA GLY A 96 1.54 -14.11 -2.04
C GLY A 96 3.02 -13.74 -2.09
N GLY A 97 3.37 -12.73 -2.89
CA GLY A 97 4.77 -12.31 -3.00
C GLY A 97 5.25 -11.83 -1.63
N ASN A 98 6.08 -12.62 -0.94
CA ASN A 98 6.76 -12.17 0.28
C ASN A 98 7.85 -11.17 -0.14
N LEU A 99 7.56 -9.90 0.06
CA LEU A 99 8.47 -8.78 -0.20
C LEU A 99 9.35 -8.49 1.01
N GLY A 100 9.08 -9.09 2.18
CA GLY A 100 9.82 -8.85 3.42
C GLY A 100 11.31 -9.16 3.33
N GLU A 101 11.68 -10.10 2.46
CA GLU A 101 13.08 -10.49 2.24
C GLU A 101 13.82 -9.53 1.30
N TRP A 102 13.09 -8.70 0.54
CA TRP A 102 13.70 -7.78 -0.42
C TRP A 102 14.51 -6.72 0.32
N THR A 103 15.78 -6.55 -0.05
CA THR A 103 16.66 -5.55 0.56
C THR A 103 16.04 -4.15 0.51
N ILE A 104 15.42 -3.78 -0.61
CA ILE A 104 14.76 -2.49 -0.74
C ILE A 104 13.58 -2.33 0.23
N PHE A 105 12.80 -3.39 0.46
CA PHE A 105 11.72 -3.34 1.43
C PHE A 105 12.26 -3.06 2.83
N LYS A 106 13.35 -3.71 3.23
CA LYS A 106 14.01 -3.47 4.52
C LYS A 106 14.48 -2.02 4.69
N GLU A 107 14.86 -1.35 3.60
CA GLU A 107 15.27 0.06 3.60
C GLU A 107 14.11 1.04 3.67
N ILE A 108 12.97 0.73 3.02
CA ILE A 108 11.83 1.65 2.91
C ILE A 108 10.69 1.35 3.90
N LYS A 109 10.72 0.20 4.60
CA LYS A 109 9.64 -0.25 5.49
C LYS A 109 9.23 0.78 6.54
N GLU A 110 10.16 1.65 6.92
CA GLU A 110 9.96 2.70 7.91
C GLU A 110 10.70 3.98 7.50
N PRO A 111 10.12 5.16 7.80
CA PRO A 111 10.83 6.41 7.58
C PRO A 111 12.03 6.53 8.54
N LYS A 112 13.16 6.96 7.96
CA LYS A 112 14.35 7.41 8.69
C LYS A 112 14.20 8.91 8.93
N THR A 113 13.75 9.30 10.12
CA THR A 113 13.56 10.71 10.51
C THR A 113 14.67 11.09 11.49
N ASN A 114 15.41 12.17 11.21
CA ASN A 114 16.30 12.76 12.20
C ASN A 114 15.45 13.52 13.23
N VAL A 115 15.39 13.00 14.44
CA VAL A 115 14.58 13.56 15.53
C VAL A 115 15.33 14.60 16.35
N GLU A 116 16.66 14.66 16.26
CA GLU A 116 17.52 15.53 17.08
C GLU A 116 17.33 17.02 16.80
N THR A 117 16.86 17.37 15.60
CA THR A 117 16.65 18.77 15.19
C THR A 117 15.18 19.21 15.26
N LEU A 118 14.31 18.39 15.85
CA LEU A 118 12.89 18.71 15.95
C LEU A 118 12.63 19.71 17.09
N PRO A 119 11.67 20.64 16.93
CA PRO A 119 11.25 21.52 18.02
C PRO A 119 10.77 20.74 19.25
N ASP A 120 10.87 21.37 20.42
CA ASP A 120 10.36 20.83 21.66
C ASP A 120 8.91 20.36 21.53
N GLN A 121 8.56 19.31 22.29
CA GLN A 121 7.25 18.67 22.26
C GLN A 121 6.86 17.99 20.94
N SER A 122 7.74 17.94 19.94
CA SER A 122 7.54 17.10 18.76
C SER A 122 7.44 15.62 19.17
N THR A 123 6.57 14.87 18.51
CA THR A 123 6.34 13.45 18.82
C THR A 123 6.29 12.62 17.54
N LEU A 124 7.18 11.65 17.40
CA LEU A 124 7.16 10.66 16.33
C LEU A 124 6.51 9.38 16.83
N ILE A 125 5.44 8.96 16.17
CA ILE A 125 4.65 7.78 16.52
C ILE A 125 4.81 6.76 15.40
N LYS A 126 5.26 5.55 15.73
CA LYS A 126 5.34 4.41 14.83
C LYS A 126 4.53 3.26 15.41
N VAL A 127 3.58 2.73 14.65
CA VAL A 127 2.79 1.56 15.01
C VAL A 127 2.96 0.52 13.93
N THR A 128 3.72 -0.52 14.22
CA THR A 128 3.77 -1.74 13.40
C THR A 128 2.50 -2.52 13.64
N PHE A 129 1.90 -3.05 12.58
CA PHE A 129 0.66 -3.79 12.67
C PHE A 129 0.65 -4.93 11.67
N THR A 130 -0.20 -5.91 11.95
CA THR A 130 -0.53 -7.02 11.05
C THR A 130 -1.98 -6.90 10.64
N LEU A 131 -2.29 -7.08 9.35
CA LEU A 131 -3.65 -7.02 8.82
C LEU A 131 -4.48 -8.21 9.30
N LYS A 132 -5.63 -7.93 9.89
CA LYS A 132 -6.67 -8.92 10.22
C LYS A 132 -7.57 -9.21 9.02
N LYS A 133 -7.78 -8.22 8.16
CA LYS A 133 -8.54 -8.32 6.91
C LYS A 133 -7.74 -7.72 5.77
N PRO A 134 -7.94 -8.18 4.52
CA PRO A 134 -7.16 -7.69 3.39
C PRO A 134 -7.26 -6.18 3.23
N TYR A 135 -6.20 -5.56 2.72
CA TYR A 135 -6.21 -4.16 2.31
C TYR A 135 -6.29 -4.06 0.79
N ILE A 136 -7.16 -3.16 0.34
CA ILE A 136 -7.31 -2.82 -1.07
C ILE A 136 -7.26 -1.31 -1.23
N SER A 137 -6.75 -0.89 -2.37
CA SER A 137 -6.72 0.49 -2.82
C SER A 137 -6.88 0.48 -4.32
N GLN A 138 -7.34 1.60 -4.86
CA GLN A 138 -7.37 1.81 -6.30
C GLN A 138 -6.04 2.45 -6.70
N ASP A 139 -5.26 1.79 -7.55
CA ASP A 139 -4.18 2.47 -8.26
C ASP A 139 -4.73 3.31 -9.42
N ASN A 140 -4.05 4.40 -9.75
CA ASN A 140 -4.41 5.27 -10.87
C ASN A 140 -3.56 4.96 -12.12
N GLU A 141 -2.92 3.78 -12.19
CA GLU A 141 -2.24 3.37 -13.42
C GLU A 141 -3.30 3.00 -14.48
N GLU A 142 -3.39 3.79 -15.55
CA GLU A 142 -4.38 3.65 -16.63
C GLU A 142 -4.28 2.31 -17.37
N PHE A 143 -3.07 1.73 -17.42
CA PHE A 143 -2.79 0.47 -18.09
C PHE A 143 -1.98 -0.44 -17.17
N TYR A 144 -2.69 -1.36 -16.52
CA TYR A 144 -2.10 -2.45 -15.78
C TYR A 144 -2.75 -3.76 -16.22
N ILE A 145 -1.98 -4.86 -16.15
CA ILE A 145 -2.41 -6.13 -16.74
C ILE A 145 -3.57 -6.77 -15.96
N ILE A 146 -3.72 -6.40 -14.68
CA ILE A 146 -4.86 -6.78 -13.84
C ILE A 146 -5.87 -5.64 -13.80
N ASP A 147 -7.15 -5.99 -13.92
CA ASP A 147 -8.27 -5.04 -13.99
C ASP A 147 -8.35 -4.09 -12.79
N ASN A 148 -8.00 -4.55 -11.59
CA ASN A 148 -8.03 -3.76 -10.36
C ASN A 148 -6.66 -3.77 -9.67
N PRO A 149 -5.73 -2.90 -10.11
CA PRO A 149 -4.41 -2.80 -9.50
C PRO A 149 -4.48 -2.19 -8.11
N LEU A 150 -3.65 -2.72 -7.21
CA LEU A 150 -3.40 -2.16 -5.90
C LEU A 150 -2.40 -1.03 -6.04
N SER A 151 -2.55 0.03 -5.24
CA SER A 151 -1.57 1.12 -5.21
C SER A 151 -0.17 0.65 -4.83
N LYS A 152 0.79 0.96 -5.70
CA LYS A 152 2.20 0.62 -5.53
C LYS A 152 3.10 1.84 -5.65
N GLU A 153 4.21 1.84 -4.94
CA GLU A 153 5.27 2.83 -5.14
C GLU A 153 5.80 2.72 -6.58
N LYS A 154 6.05 3.86 -7.23
CA LYS A 154 6.26 3.94 -8.68
C LYS A 154 7.45 3.13 -9.17
N VAL A 155 8.52 3.13 -8.39
CA VAL A 155 9.78 2.52 -8.76
C VAL A 155 9.77 1.03 -8.46
N PHE A 156 9.75 0.69 -7.18
CA PHE A 156 10.01 -0.69 -6.74
C PHE A 156 8.77 -1.55 -6.86
N LYS A 157 7.63 -0.93 -7.14
CA LYS A 157 6.32 -1.55 -7.16
C LYS A 157 6.15 -2.30 -5.84
N VAL A 158 6.23 -1.59 -4.73
CA VAL A 158 5.92 -2.14 -3.40
C VAL A 158 4.53 -1.64 -3.03
N PRO A 159 3.59 -2.51 -2.65
CA PRO A 159 2.26 -2.11 -2.22
C PRO A 159 2.34 -1.16 -1.02
N TYR A 160 1.55 -0.09 -1.04
CA TYR A 160 1.62 0.91 0.02
C TYR A 160 0.31 1.66 0.26
N VAL A 161 0.18 2.23 1.45
CA VAL A 161 -0.80 3.26 1.78
C VAL A 161 -0.14 4.62 1.60
N ARG A 162 -0.78 5.52 0.85
CA ARG A 162 -0.31 6.90 0.67
C ARG A 162 -0.43 7.69 1.98
N ALA A 163 0.52 8.58 2.23
CA ALA A 163 0.46 9.53 3.35
C ALA A 163 -0.84 10.38 3.32
N SER A 164 -1.31 10.77 2.14
CA SER A 164 -2.59 11.49 1.97
C SER A 164 -3.81 10.64 2.36
N SER A 165 -3.78 9.33 2.07
CA SER A 165 -4.84 8.39 2.49
C SER A 165 -4.86 8.26 4.02
N TRP A 166 -3.71 8.17 4.68
CA TRP A 166 -3.63 8.21 6.13
C TRP A 166 -4.19 9.51 6.71
N LYS A 167 -3.77 10.66 6.16
CA LYS A 167 -4.28 11.97 6.57
C LYS A 167 -5.81 12.05 6.45
N GLY A 168 -6.35 11.65 5.31
CA GLY A 168 -7.80 11.68 5.05
C GLY A 168 -8.58 10.76 6.00
N ASN A 169 -8.09 9.55 6.21
CA ASN A 169 -8.71 8.58 7.11
C ASN A 169 -8.68 9.04 8.58
N LEU A 170 -7.52 9.50 9.08
CA LEU A 170 -7.41 9.97 10.46
C LEU A 170 -8.26 11.22 10.70
N ARG A 171 -8.28 12.14 9.73
CA ARG A 171 -9.13 13.34 9.79
C ARG A 171 -10.61 12.97 9.85
N TRP A 172 -11.05 12.02 9.04
CA TRP A 172 -12.43 11.50 9.07
C TRP A 172 -12.77 10.87 10.43
N ILE A 173 -11.88 10.08 11.03
CA ILE A 173 -12.08 9.55 12.38
C ILE A 173 -12.23 10.69 13.40
N MET A 174 -11.34 11.67 13.39
CA MET A 174 -11.39 12.77 14.36
C MET A 174 -12.65 13.64 14.16
N LYS A 175 -12.98 14.00 12.92
CA LYS A 175 -14.08 14.90 12.59
C LYS A 175 -15.45 14.23 12.70
N ASP A 176 -15.62 13.05 12.12
CA ASP A 176 -16.95 12.46 11.90
C ASP A 176 -17.28 11.35 12.91
N VAL A 177 -16.26 10.68 13.47
CA VAL A 177 -16.44 9.62 14.48
C VAL A 177 -16.31 10.16 15.90
N ILE A 178 -15.19 10.81 16.22
CA ILE A 178 -14.93 11.37 17.56
C ILE A 178 -15.66 12.72 17.73
N LYS A 179 -15.95 13.42 16.63
CA LYS A 179 -16.62 14.73 16.62
C LYS A 179 -15.81 15.83 17.30
N VAL A 180 -14.50 15.83 17.05
CA VAL A 180 -13.57 16.88 17.51
C VAL A 180 -13.94 18.22 16.89
N GLU A 181 -13.81 19.28 17.69
CA GLU A 181 -14.11 20.66 17.29
C GLU A 181 -13.29 21.11 16.06
N GLY A 182 -13.91 21.94 15.22
CA GLY A 182 -13.33 22.35 13.94
C GLY A 182 -11.98 23.06 14.05
N ASP A 183 -11.79 23.86 15.10
CA ASP A 183 -10.53 24.60 15.30
C ASP A 183 -9.38 23.68 15.71
N ILE A 184 -9.67 22.63 16.49
CA ILE A 184 -8.70 21.58 16.81
C ILE A 184 -8.37 20.77 15.55
N ILE A 185 -9.37 20.42 14.72
CA ILE A 185 -9.13 19.76 13.43
C ILE A 185 -8.23 20.62 12.54
N ARG A 186 -8.50 21.93 12.44
CA ARG A 186 -7.70 22.87 11.64
C ARG A 186 -6.27 22.99 12.14
N ARG A 187 -6.02 23.09 13.45
CA ARG A 187 -4.62 23.17 13.95
C ARG A 187 -3.85 21.87 13.74
N ILE A 188 -4.51 20.70 13.91
CA ILE A 188 -3.86 19.39 13.74
C ILE A 188 -3.60 19.07 12.27
N PHE A 189 -4.58 19.26 11.37
CA PHE A 189 -4.51 18.84 9.97
C PHE A 189 -4.21 19.96 8.97
N GLY A 190 -4.36 21.22 9.38
CA GLY A 190 -4.34 22.38 8.50
C GLY A 190 -5.67 22.59 7.78
N ASN A 191 -5.73 23.65 6.98
CA ASN A 191 -6.92 24.04 6.24
C ASN A 191 -7.27 23.07 5.10
N GLU A 192 -8.52 23.15 4.63
CA GLU A 192 -8.94 22.47 3.40
C GLU A 192 -8.39 23.20 2.18
N ARG A 193 -8.07 22.44 1.12
CA ARG A 193 -7.46 22.98 -0.10
C ARG A 193 -8.33 24.03 -0.83
N ASN A 194 -9.61 24.11 -0.50
CA ASN A 194 -10.59 24.97 -1.16
C ASN A 194 -11.00 26.20 -0.33
N GLU A 195 -10.40 26.44 0.84
CA GLU A 195 -10.59 27.70 1.57
C GLU A 195 -9.74 28.78 0.87
N SER A 196 -10.32 29.42 -0.15
CA SER A 196 -9.72 30.45 -1.01
C SER A 196 -9.66 31.86 -0.38
N GLU A 197 -9.83 31.96 0.94
CA GLU A 197 -9.60 33.23 1.65
C GLU A 197 -8.15 33.27 2.15
N ASP A 198 -7.28 33.85 1.32
CA ASP A 198 -5.81 33.96 1.44
C ASP A 198 -5.25 34.48 2.77
N LYS A 199 -6.07 34.83 3.77
CA LYS A 199 -5.59 35.47 5.01
C LYS A 199 -5.26 34.51 6.16
N ASN A 200 -5.69 33.24 6.11
CA ASN A 200 -5.52 32.31 7.25
C ASN A 200 -5.06 30.90 6.87
N LEU A 201 -4.30 30.73 5.77
CA LEU A 201 -3.75 29.42 5.39
C LEU A 201 -2.81 28.87 6.47
N ARG A 202 -3.30 27.89 7.24
CA ARG A 202 -2.53 27.25 8.32
C ARG A 202 -2.08 25.85 7.91
N ARG A 203 -0.77 25.60 8.00
CA ARG A 203 -0.21 24.24 7.93
C ARG A 203 -0.59 23.49 9.22
N GLY A 204 -1.01 22.24 9.09
CA GLY A 204 -1.29 21.39 10.25
C GLY A 204 -0.02 20.91 10.94
N ARG A 205 -0.16 20.54 12.22
CA ARG A 205 0.92 19.97 13.04
C ARG A 205 1.29 18.52 12.68
N LEU A 206 0.51 17.83 11.84
CA LEU A 206 0.77 16.44 11.46
C LEU A 206 1.47 16.28 10.10
N GLN A 207 2.55 15.49 10.10
CA GLN A 207 3.22 14.97 8.93
C GLN A 207 3.04 13.44 8.87
N PHE A 208 2.37 12.97 7.82
CA PHE A 208 2.13 11.55 7.58
C PHE A 208 3.19 10.94 6.66
N TYR A 209 3.51 9.68 6.89
CA TYR A 209 4.41 8.91 6.04
C TYR A 209 3.65 7.78 5.33
N PRO A 210 4.13 7.34 4.15
CA PRO A 210 3.60 6.14 3.52
C PRO A 210 3.85 4.89 4.38
N THR A 211 2.97 3.90 4.27
CA THR A 211 3.16 2.58 4.87
C THR A 211 3.32 1.56 3.77
N PHE A 212 4.46 0.85 3.75
CA PHE A 212 4.72 -0.21 2.79
C PHE A 212 4.38 -1.57 3.37
N PHE A 213 3.89 -2.48 2.53
CA PHE A 213 3.54 -3.84 2.95
C PHE A 213 4.55 -4.89 2.51
N ASN A 214 4.79 -5.86 3.39
CA ASN A 214 5.69 -6.99 3.12
C ASN A 214 5.07 -8.09 2.24
N LYS A 215 3.79 -7.98 1.87
CA LYS A 215 3.09 -8.99 1.07
C LYS A 215 2.18 -8.33 0.03
N ILE A 216 2.00 -9.01 -1.10
CA ILE A 216 0.97 -8.73 -2.09
C ILE A 216 0.33 -10.04 -2.57
N GLY A 217 -0.96 -10.02 -2.82
CA GLY A 217 -1.76 -11.18 -3.23
C GLY A 217 -2.76 -10.83 -4.34
N LEU A 218 -3.45 -11.86 -4.82
CA LEU A 218 -4.59 -11.74 -5.71
C LEU A 218 -5.83 -12.29 -5.01
N ASP A 219 -6.94 -11.61 -5.22
CA ASP A 219 -8.27 -12.04 -4.80
C ASP A 219 -9.20 -12.04 -6.01
N VAL A 220 -10.29 -12.78 -5.94
CA VAL A 220 -11.28 -12.86 -7.02
C VAL A 220 -12.65 -12.54 -6.52
N ILE A 221 -13.27 -11.56 -7.16
CA ILE A 221 -14.68 -11.29 -7.02
C ILE A 221 -15.36 -11.85 -8.25
N ASN A 222 -16.24 -12.84 -8.05
CA ASN A 222 -17.18 -13.28 -9.08
C ASN A 222 -18.49 -12.47 -8.91
N PRO A 223 -18.75 -11.44 -9.73
CA PRO A 223 -19.97 -10.66 -9.59
C PRO A 223 -21.14 -11.51 -10.05
N HIS A 224 -22.01 -11.89 -9.12
CA HIS A 224 -23.25 -12.59 -9.45
C HIS A 224 -24.32 -11.59 -9.87
N ASP A 225 -25.01 -11.89 -10.97
CA ASP A 225 -26.24 -11.19 -11.31
C ASP A 225 -27.31 -11.56 -10.27
N ARG A 226 -27.82 -10.55 -9.54
CA ARG A 226 -28.81 -10.75 -8.47
C ARG A 226 -30.14 -11.32 -8.98
N LYS A 227 -30.45 -11.18 -10.27
CA LYS A 227 -31.68 -11.71 -10.88
C LYS A 227 -31.51 -13.14 -11.39
N THR A 228 -30.39 -13.46 -12.02
CA THR A 228 -30.20 -14.79 -12.66
C THR A 228 -29.39 -15.76 -11.82
N LYS A 229 -28.77 -15.29 -10.71
CA LYS A 229 -27.81 -16.03 -9.87
C LYS A 229 -26.61 -16.62 -10.63
N THR A 230 -26.42 -16.24 -11.90
CA THR A 230 -25.28 -16.67 -12.72
C THR A 230 -24.08 -15.78 -12.39
N GLY A 231 -22.91 -16.39 -12.18
CA GLY A 231 -21.65 -15.64 -12.04
C GLY A 231 -21.21 -15.06 -13.38
N LYS A 232 -20.76 -13.80 -13.40
CA LYS A 232 -20.05 -13.23 -14.55
C LYS A 232 -18.60 -13.74 -14.57
N ASN A 233 -17.83 -13.37 -15.62
CA ASN A 233 -16.40 -13.67 -15.65
C ASN A 233 -15.72 -13.21 -14.35
N PRO A 234 -14.89 -14.05 -13.70
CA PRO A 234 -14.19 -13.69 -12.47
C PRO A 234 -13.34 -12.42 -12.67
N ILE A 235 -13.45 -11.47 -11.75
CA ILE A 235 -12.65 -10.24 -11.78
C ILE A 235 -11.52 -10.38 -10.76
N LEU A 236 -10.28 -10.26 -11.22
CA LEU A 236 -9.09 -10.29 -10.39
C LEU A 236 -8.87 -8.92 -9.70
N TYR A 237 -8.51 -8.98 -8.42
CA TYR A 237 -8.13 -7.84 -7.60
C TYR A 237 -6.74 -8.07 -7.03
N GLU A 238 -5.84 -7.11 -7.20
CA GLU A 238 -4.64 -7.08 -6.38
C GLU A 238 -5.00 -6.61 -4.97
N ILE A 239 -4.52 -7.35 -3.99
CA ILE A 239 -4.78 -7.07 -2.58
C ILE A 239 -3.48 -7.13 -1.80
N VAL A 240 -3.45 -6.50 -0.64
CA VAL A 240 -2.55 -6.90 0.43
C VAL A 240 -3.30 -7.92 1.27
N PRO A 241 -2.81 -9.16 1.38
CA PRO A 241 -3.53 -10.22 2.06
C PRO A 241 -3.54 -10.02 3.58
N GLU A 242 -4.38 -10.81 4.26
CA GLU A 242 -4.30 -10.99 5.72
C GLU A 242 -2.90 -11.42 6.14
N GLU A 243 -2.55 -11.14 7.40
CA GLU A 243 -1.22 -11.43 7.95
C GLU A 243 -0.05 -10.71 7.26
N ALA A 244 -0.33 -9.76 6.36
CA ALA A 244 0.66 -8.80 5.90
C ALA A 244 0.91 -7.76 7.00
N SER A 245 2.14 -7.28 7.07
CA SER A 245 2.57 -6.28 8.05
C SER A 245 2.98 -4.99 7.38
N GLY A 246 2.80 -3.89 8.10
CA GLY A 246 3.28 -2.56 7.74
C GLY A 246 3.46 -1.71 8.99
N THR A 247 4.14 -0.57 8.84
CA THR A 247 4.32 0.40 9.92
C THR A 247 3.60 1.70 9.58
N PHE A 248 2.57 2.05 10.36
CA PHE A 248 1.98 3.38 10.38
C PHE A 248 2.98 4.33 11.05
N SER A 249 3.31 5.45 10.39
CA SER A 249 4.24 6.44 10.94
C SER A 249 3.66 7.85 10.82
N LEU A 250 3.71 8.59 11.92
CA LEU A 250 3.13 9.92 12.07
C LEU A 250 4.06 10.80 12.88
N LEU A 251 4.41 11.97 12.37
CA LEU A 251 5.17 12.98 13.10
C LEU A 251 4.25 14.15 13.46
N TYR A 252 4.18 14.48 14.74
CA TYR A 252 3.54 15.67 15.28
C TYR A 252 4.61 16.74 15.58
N VAL A 253 4.42 17.96 15.07
CA VAL A 253 5.31 19.10 15.30
C VAL A 253 4.47 20.34 15.66
N PRO A 254 4.52 20.84 16.90
CA PRO A 254 3.79 22.04 17.32
C PRO A 254 4.54 23.33 16.96
N PHE A 255 4.97 23.47 15.70
CA PHE A 255 5.88 24.54 15.25
C PHE A 255 5.31 25.96 15.42
N ASP A 256 3.99 26.09 15.49
CA ASP A 256 3.26 27.34 15.62
C ASP A 256 3.13 27.82 17.07
N LEU A 257 3.57 27.03 18.04
CA LEU A 257 3.56 27.36 19.47
C LEU A 257 4.95 27.69 20.02
N ILE A 258 5.96 27.82 19.14
CA ILE A 258 7.32 28.19 19.53
C ILE A 258 7.27 29.58 20.22
N GLY A 259 7.74 29.64 21.46
CA GLY A 259 7.74 30.86 22.28
C GLY A 259 6.49 31.10 23.12
N ASN A 260 5.49 30.20 23.09
CA ASN A 260 4.29 30.26 23.95
C ASN A 260 4.16 28.99 24.80
N GLU A 261 4.89 28.92 25.92
CA GLU A 261 4.99 27.73 26.76
C GLU A 261 3.65 27.31 27.40
N ASP A 262 2.83 28.28 27.80
CA ASP A 262 1.53 28.05 28.44
C ASP A 262 0.55 27.33 27.50
N GLU A 263 0.44 27.79 26.26
CA GLU A 263 -0.39 27.13 25.25
C GLU A 263 0.23 25.82 24.76
N LEU A 264 1.56 25.76 24.63
CA LEU A 264 2.29 24.59 24.18
C LEU A 264 1.91 23.37 25.01
N LYS A 265 2.05 23.44 26.33
CA LYS A 265 1.78 22.29 27.19
C LYS A 265 0.32 21.83 27.11
N LYS A 266 -0.62 22.78 27.13
CA LYS A 266 -2.06 22.49 27.10
C LYS A 266 -2.50 21.85 25.77
N GLN A 267 -2.13 22.48 24.64
CA GLN A 267 -2.57 22.02 23.34
C GLN A 267 -1.87 20.73 22.91
N VAL A 268 -0.60 20.53 23.23
CA VAL A 268 0.13 19.30 22.92
C VAL A 268 -0.52 18.11 23.62
N ASP A 269 -0.87 18.24 24.91
CA ASP A 269 -1.49 17.14 25.65
C ASP A 269 -2.85 16.75 25.06
N GLU A 270 -3.68 17.74 24.75
CA GLU A 270 -4.98 17.56 24.09
C GLU A 270 -4.84 16.93 22.70
N ASP A 271 -3.94 17.46 21.86
CA ASP A 271 -3.70 16.97 20.51
C ASP A 271 -3.26 15.51 20.53
N LEU A 272 -2.25 15.16 21.34
CA LEU A 272 -1.70 13.81 21.39
C LEU A 272 -2.72 12.78 21.92
N LYS A 273 -3.57 13.14 22.88
CA LYS A 273 -4.67 12.27 23.35
C LYS A 273 -5.68 11.98 22.25
N LEU A 274 -6.10 13.01 21.51
CA LEU A 274 -7.02 12.85 20.39
C LEU A 274 -6.40 12.03 19.25
N ILE A 275 -5.12 12.26 18.96
CA ILE A 275 -4.37 11.47 17.97
C ILE A 275 -4.31 10.00 18.40
N ALA A 276 -3.98 9.71 19.66
CA ALA A 276 -3.92 8.34 20.17
C ALA A 276 -5.27 7.63 20.02
N GLU A 277 -6.38 8.30 20.36
CA GLU A 277 -7.72 7.74 20.24
C GLU A 277 -8.08 7.48 18.77
N ALA A 278 -7.79 8.45 17.90
CA ALA A 278 -8.07 8.34 16.48
C ALA A 278 -7.26 7.22 15.82
N VAL A 279 -5.98 7.07 16.15
CA VAL A 279 -5.11 6.00 15.62
C VAL A 279 -5.65 4.63 16.07
N LYS A 280 -6.02 4.48 17.35
CA LYS A 280 -6.63 3.24 17.85
C LYS A 280 -7.86 2.85 17.04
N LYS A 281 -8.83 3.77 16.93
CA LYS A 281 -10.09 3.53 16.20
C LYS A 281 -9.83 3.22 14.73
N LEU A 282 -8.92 3.98 14.10
CA LEU A 282 -8.58 3.80 12.69
C LEU A 282 -8.02 2.40 12.42
N LEU A 283 -7.05 1.94 13.19
CA LEU A 283 -6.38 0.66 12.94
C LEU A 283 -7.24 -0.54 13.33
N THR A 284 -7.92 -0.49 14.48
CA THR A 284 -8.54 -1.68 15.08
C THR A 284 -10.06 -1.78 14.91
N ILE A 285 -10.76 -0.70 14.54
CA ILE A 285 -12.23 -0.67 14.44
C ILE A 285 -12.69 -0.41 13.01
N TYR A 286 -12.24 0.70 12.40
CA TYR A 286 -12.79 1.16 11.13
C TYR A 286 -12.01 0.70 9.90
N GLY A 287 -10.69 0.51 10.05
CA GLY A 287 -9.79 0.21 8.95
C GLY A 287 -9.52 1.40 8.03
N PHE A 288 -8.53 1.24 7.15
CA PHE A 288 -8.02 2.30 6.27
C PHE A 288 -8.07 1.95 4.77
N SER A 289 -8.81 0.91 4.41
CA SER A 289 -8.99 0.43 3.03
C SER A 289 -10.08 1.19 2.26
N ALA A 290 -10.12 1.05 0.92
CA ALA A 290 -11.19 1.63 0.09
C ALA A 290 -12.59 1.07 0.42
N LYS A 291 -12.70 -0.20 0.85
CA LYS A 291 -13.96 -0.86 1.25
C LYS A 291 -14.11 -0.97 2.77
N LYS A 292 -14.04 0.15 3.50
CA LYS A 292 -14.16 0.18 4.98
C LYS A 292 -15.45 -0.45 5.49
N THR A 293 -16.56 -0.29 4.76
CA THR A 293 -17.88 -0.84 5.13
C THR A 293 -17.94 -2.36 5.13
N ALA A 294 -17.03 -3.04 4.42
CA ALA A 294 -16.86 -4.51 4.46
C ALA A 294 -15.82 -4.95 5.51
N GLY A 295 -15.25 -4.01 6.28
CA GLY A 295 -14.21 -4.24 7.29
C GLY A 295 -12.80 -4.44 6.72
N PHE A 296 -12.55 -4.12 5.44
CA PHE A 296 -11.21 -4.27 4.86
C PHE A 296 -10.21 -3.30 5.52
N GLY A 297 -8.96 -3.74 5.65
CA GLY A 297 -7.86 -2.94 6.22
C GLY A 297 -7.94 -2.73 7.73
N VAL A 298 -8.67 -3.57 8.47
CA VAL A 298 -8.60 -3.63 9.94
C VAL A 298 -7.39 -4.46 10.35
N THR A 299 -6.71 -4.07 11.42
CA THR A 299 -5.52 -4.75 11.95
C THR A 299 -5.87 -5.74 13.05
N ASN A 300 -4.95 -6.64 13.33
CA ASN A 300 -4.92 -7.40 14.58
C ASN A 300 -4.70 -6.43 15.76
N GLU A 301 -4.89 -6.96 16.97
CA GLU A 301 -4.56 -6.22 18.19
C GLU A 301 -3.09 -5.81 18.20
N ILE A 302 -2.83 -4.56 18.58
CA ILE A 302 -1.48 -4.01 18.67
C ILE A 302 -0.87 -4.35 20.03
N LYS A 303 0.35 -4.87 20.04
CA LYS A 303 1.10 -5.18 21.25
C LYS A 303 2.02 -4.02 21.64
N GLU A 304 2.37 -3.92 22.91
CA GLU A 304 3.26 -2.86 23.42
C GLU A 304 4.62 -2.76 22.70
N ASN A 305 5.16 -3.89 22.24
CA ASN A 305 6.41 -3.92 21.49
C ASN A 305 6.26 -3.53 20.00
N GLU A 306 5.04 -3.34 19.53
CA GLU A 306 4.72 -2.95 18.14
C GLU A 306 4.47 -1.44 18.03
N ILE A 307 4.56 -0.70 19.14
CA ILE A 307 4.50 0.75 19.16
C ILE A 307 5.83 1.35 19.64
N ASN A 308 6.32 2.32 18.90
CA ASN A 308 7.48 3.13 19.23
C ASN A 308 7.07 4.60 19.19
N VAL A 309 7.31 5.32 20.29
CA VAL A 309 7.01 6.75 20.41
C VAL A 309 8.29 7.43 20.84
N TRP A 310 8.70 8.45 20.08
CA TRP A 310 9.77 9.35 20.47
C TRP A 310 9.19 10.75 20.72
N PRO A 311 9.59 11.43 21.80
CA PRO A 311 10.43 10.92 22.90
C PRO A 311 9.69 9.89 23.76
N GLU A 312 10.43 9.02 24.45
CA GLU A 312 9.87 7.83 25.14
C GLU A 312 8.91 8.20 26.29
N ASP A 313 9.08 9.35 26.92
CA ASP A 313 8.19 9.87 27.97
C ASP A 313 6.75 10.07 27.47
N LYS A 314 6.57 10.35 26.17
CA LYS A 314 5.26 10.50 25.52
C LYS A 314 4.57 9.16 25.26
N LYS A 315 5.26 8.03 25.32
CA LYS A 315 4.69 6.71 24.99
C LYS A 315 3.47 6.36 25.84
N SER A 316 3.46 6.78 27.11
CA SER A 316 2.34 6.54 28.04
C SER A 316 0.99 7.10 27.54
N MET A 317 1.02 8.20 26.79
CA MET A 317 -0.17 8.82 26.18
C MET A 317 -0.81 7.94 25.10
N PHE A 318 -0.03 7.03 24.52
CA PHE A 318 -0.47 6.11 23.47
C PHE A 318 -0.81 4.71 23.99
N SER A 319 -0.83 4.53 25.32
CA SER A 319 -1.16 3.26 25.98
C SER A 319 -2.52 2.69 25.61
N ILE A 320 -3.46 3.53 25.16
CA ILE A 320 -4.77 3.07 24.70
C ILE A 320 -4.70 2.27 23.38
N ILE A 321 -3.64 2.44 22.58
CA ILE A 321 -3.50 1.79 21.26
C ILE A 321 -3.17 0.30 21.42
N TYR A 322 -2.44 -0.07 22.46
CA TYR A 322 -1.84 -1.39 22.60
C TYR A 322 -2.25 -2.12 23.88
N SER A 323 -2.17 -3.45 23.88
CA SER A 323 -2.27 -4.24 25.09
C SER A 323 -0.90 -4.53 25.70
N LYS A 324 -0.83 -4.43 27.03
CA LYS A 324 0.34 -4.88 27.80
C LYS A 324 0.34 -6.40 27.86
N HIS A 325 1.49 -7.02 27.64
CA HIS A 325 1.62 -8.46 27.84
C HIS A 325 1.36 -8.79 29.32
N ASN A 326 0.31 -9.56 29.61
CA ASN A 326 0.16 -10.22 30.90
C ASN A 326 1.22 -11.33 31.00
N LYS A 327 2.38 -11.02 31.60
CA LYS A 327 3.31 -12.04 32.12
C LYS A 327 2.67 -12.71 33.36
N ASN A 328 1.58 -13.44 33.19
CA ASN A 328 1.02 -14.30 34.25
C ASN A 328 0.15 -15.40 33.62
N VAL A 329 0.79 -16.37 32.98
CA VAL A 329 0.34 -17.76 33.12
C VAL A 329 1.41 -18.42 33.98
N LYS A 330 1.18 -18.38 35.31
CA LYS A 330 1.88 -19.30 36.21
C LYS A 330 1.56 -20.70 35.72
N ASN A 331 2.61 -21.48 35.45
CA ASN A 331 2.54 -22.93 35.49
C ASN A 331 1.90 -23.31 36.84
N SER A 332 0.61 -23.65 36.82
CA SER A 332 -0.03 -24.41 37.87
C SER A 332 0.16 -25.87 37.52
N ALA A 333 0.87 -26.54 38.43
CA ALA A 333 1.23 -27.95 38.46
C ALA A 333 0.04 -28.90 38.40
#